data_AF-A0A7U3HWT6-F1
#
_entry.id   AF-A0A7U3HWT6-F1
#
_cell.length_a   1.000
_cell.length_b   1.000
_cell.length_c   1.000
_cell.angle_alpha   90.00
_cell.angle_beta   90.00
_cell.angle_gamma   90.00
#
_symmetry.space_group_name_H-M   'P 1'
#
loop_
_entity.id
_entity.type
_entity.pdbx_description
1 polymer ?
#
loop_
_entity_poly.entity_id
_entity_poly.type
_entity_poly.pdbx_seq_one_letter_code
_entity_poly.pdbx_strand_id
1 'polypeptide(L)'
;MPTLPERRLLIIAADGGELRKSSLDTAWQRLIKMAIEEEVISKEERFGLHDLKRRGITDTQGTRHDKQEASGHRSAAMLDVYDLSIPFVSHPGDNR
;
A
#
# COMPACT_ATOMS: atom_id res chain seq x y z
N MET A 1 -30.40 6.23 -8.17
CA MET A 1 -28.96 6.51 -8.38
C MET A 1 -28.77 8.02 -8.39
N PRO A 2 -27.72 8.58 -7.74
CA PRO A 2 -27.44 10.01 -7.79
C PRO A 2 -27.32 10.50 -9.24
N THR A 3 -27.96 11.64 -9.54
CA THR A 3 -28.01 12.20 -10.90
C THR A 3 -26.72 12.92 -11.31
N LEU A 4 -25.93 13.34 -10.32
CA LEU A 4 -24.64 14.01 -10.51
C LEU A 4 -23.49 12.98 -10.51
N PRO A 5 -22.66 12.92 -11.56
CA PRO A 5 -21.55 11.97 -11.67
C PRO A 5 -20.62 11.93 -10.45
N GLU A 6 -20.26 13.10 -9.91
CA GLU A 6 -19.35 13.28 -8.78
C GLU A 6 -19.89 12.74 -7.45
N ARG A 7 -21.19 12.44 -7.37
CA ARG A 7 -21.84 11.86 -6.18
C ARG A 7 -21.97 10.33 -6.28
N ARG A 8 -21.47 9.72 -7.35
CA ARG A 8 -21.41 8.27 -7.51
C ARG A 8 -20.08 7.75 -6.97
N LEU A 9 -20.08 7.41 -5.68
CA LEU A 9 -18.93 6.83 -5.02
C LEU A 9 -18.58 5.47 -5.64
N LEU A 10 -17.29 5.22 -5.87
CA LEU A 10 -16.80 3.96 -6.43
C LEU A 10 -16.82 2.82 -5.41
N ILE A 11 -16.56 3.14 -4.15
CA ILE A 11 -16.57 2.20 -3.03
C ILE A 11 -17.57 2.73 -2.00
N ILE A 12 -18.55 1.91 -1.68
CA ILE A 12 -19.65 2.22 -0.76
C ILE A 12 -19.65 1.26 0.43
N ALA A 13 -20.20 1.70 1.55
CA ALA A 13 -20.48 0.83 2.68
C ALA A 13 -21.67 -0.10 2.34
N ALA A 14 -21.86 -1.15 3.16
CA ALA A 14 -22.90 -2.16 2.94
C ALA A 14 -24.32 -1.60 2.97
N ASP A 15 -24.52 -0.46 3.63
CA ASP A 15 -25.78 0.28 3.68
C ASP A 15 -26.01 1.20 2.45
N GLY A 16 -25.09 1.20 1.49
CA GLY A 16 -25.13 2.05 0.31
C GLY A 16 -24.59 3.46 0.53
N GLY A 17 -24.13 3.79 1.74
CA GLY A 17 -23.55 5.08 2.09
C GLY A 17 -22.07 5.21 1.74
N GLU A 18 -21.51 6.37 2.06
CA GLU A 18 -20.08 6.62 1.93
C GLU A 18 -19.27 5.71 2.87
N LEU A 19 -18.26 5.04 2.32
CA LEU A 19 -17.32 4.28 3.13
C LEU A 19 -16.43 5.23 3.94
N ARG A 20 -16.64 5.26 5.25
CA ARG A 20 -15.81 6.05 6.17
C ARG A 20 -14.44 5.40 6.36
N LYS A 21 -13.41 6.23 6.51
CA LYS A 21 -12.05 5.76 6.84
C LYS A 21 -12.03 4.86 8.07
N SER A 22 -12.69 5.25 9.16
CA SER A 22 -12.71 4.45 10.39
C SER A 22 -13.38 3.08 10.21
N SER A 23 -14.40 3.00 9.36
CA SER A 23 -15.05 1.74 9.00
C SER A 23 -14.11 0.85 8.17
N LEU A 24 -13.39 1.42 7.22
CA LEU A 24 -12.37 0.70 6.44
C LEU A 24 -11.23 0.20 7.34
N ASP A 25 -10.71 1.04 8.23
CA ASP A 25 -9.67 0.68 9.19
C ASP A 25 -10.15 -0.50 10.08
N THR A 26 -11.37 -0.43 10.58
CA THR A 26 -11.96 -1.51 11.41
C THR A 26 -12.11 -2.81 10.63
N ALA A 27 -12.60 -2.74 9.39
CA ALA A 27 -12.75 -3.90 8.51
C ALA A 27 -11.38 -4.54 8.22
N TRP A 28 -10.35 -3.73 7.99
CA TRP A 28 -8.98 -4.21 7.77
C TRP A 28 -8.42 -4.93 9.00
N GLN A 29 -8.60 -4.36 10.19
CA GLN A 29 -8.14 -5.00 11.43
C GLN A 29 -8.77 -6.38 11.61
N ARG A 30 -10.06 -6.52 11.30
CA ARG A 30 -10.76 -7.81 11.32
C ARG A 30 -10.22 -8.77 10.28
N LEU A 31 -10.01 -8.32 9.04
CA LEU A 31 -9.44 -9.12 7.95
C LEU A 31 -8.08 -9.72 8.35
N ILE A 32 -7.17 -8.88 8.85
CA ILE A 32 -5.83 -9.34 9.25
C ILE A 32 -5.90 -10.32 10.42
N LYS A 33 -6.81 -10.10 11.39
CA LYS A 33 -7.00 -11.04 12.50
C LYS A 33 -7.44 -12.42 12.00
N MET A 34 -8.42 -12.46 11.10
CA MET A 34 -8.88 -13.71 10.49
C MET A 34 -7.76 -14.37 9.67
N ALA A 35 -6.98 -13.61 8.91
CA ALA A 35 -5.87 -14.16 8.13
C ALA A 35 -4.78 -14.82 9.01
N ILE A 36 -4.53 -14.28 10.21
CA ILE A 36 -3.62 -14.89 11.19
C ILE A 36 -4.26 -16.15 11.81
N GLU A 37 -5.55 -16.08 12.16
CA GLU A 37 -6.29 -17.22 12.75
C GLU A 37 -6.38 -18.42 11.79
N GLU A 38 -6.53 -18.14 10.49
CA GLU A 38 -6.58 -19.13 9.41
C GLU A 38 -5.18 -19.47 8.84
N GLU A 39 -4.10 -19.05 9.52
CA GLU A 39 -2.70 -19.34 9.15
C GLU A 39 -2.30 -18.94 7.72
N VAL A 40 -3.02 -17.99 7.10
CA VAL A 40 -2.68 -17.40 5.80
C VAL A 40 -1.42 -16.54 5.89
N ILE A 41 -1.22 -15.90 7.04
CA ILE A 41 -0.01 -15.15 7.41
C ILE A 41 0.37 -15.44 8.87
N SER A 42 1.65 -15.33 9.19
CA SER A 42 2.10 -15.33 10.57
C SER A 42 1.78 -14.01 11.28
N LYS A 43 1.92 -13.99 12.61
CA LYS A 43 1.73 -12.77 13.39
C LYS A 43 2.79 -11.70 13.07
N GLU A 44 4.00 -12.13 12.72
CA GLU A 44 5.15 -11.30 12.36
C GLU A 44 4.98 -10.70 10.95
N GLU A 45 4.25 -11.38 10.07
CA GLU A 45 3.93 -10.94 8.70
C GLU A 45 2.76 -9.95 8.64
N ARG A 46 2.21 -9.57 9.80
CA ARG A 46 1.10 -8.61 9.93
C ARG A 46 1.46 -7.24 9.37
N PHE A 47 0.53 -6.65 8.60
CA PHE A 47 0.69 -5.32 8.00
C PHE A 47 -0.62 -4.48 8.03
N GLY A 48 -0.47 -3.16 7.92
CA GLY A 48 -1.56 -2.20 7.88
C GLY A 48 -1.94 -1.76 6.46
N LEU A 49 -3.06 -1.05 6.32
CA LEU A 49 -3.50 -0.47 5.04
C LEU A 49 -2.44 0.43 4.40
N HIS A 50 -1.68 1.17 5.21
CA HIS A 50 -0.61 2.02 4.71
C HIS A 50 0.54 1.24 4.05
N ASP A 51 0.76 0.00 4.46
CA ASP A 51 1.81 -0.85 3.89
C ASP A 51 1.48 -1.28 2.45
N LEU A 52 0.19 -1.33 2.08
CA LEU A 52 -0.23 -1.53 0.69
C LEU A 52 0.28 -0.41 -0.22
N LYS A 53 0.13 0.86 0.22
CA LYS A 53 0.64 2.01 -0.52
C LYS A 53 2.16 1.90 -0.65
N ARG A 54 2.86 1.60 0.46
CA ARG A 54 4.31 1.44 0.46
C ARG A 54 4.75 0.35 -0.53
N ARG A 55 4.14 -0.83 -0.48
CA ARG A 55 4.45 -1.94 -1.38
C ARG A 55 4.21 -1.58 -2.84
N GLY A 56 3.09 -0.93 -3.14
CA GLY A 56 2.79 -0.47 -4.51
C GLY A 56 3.86 0.49 -5.06
N ILE A 57 4.37 1.41 -4.24
CA ILE A 57 5.46 2.32 -4.63
C ILE A 57 6.76 1.55 -4.85
N THR A 58 7.10 0.64 -3.94
CA THR A 58 8.31 -0.18 -4.03
C THR A 58 8.30 -1.03 -5.31
N ASP A 59 7.16 -1.67 -5.61
CA ASP A 59 6.99 -2.60 -6.73
C ASP A 59 6.80 -1.89 -8.08
N THR A 60 6.51 -0.59 -8.10
CA THR A 60 6.39 0.18 -9.34
C THR A 60 7.75 0.17 -10.06
N GLN A 61 7.80 -0.38 -11.27
CA GLN A 61 9.01 -0.33 -12.08
C GLN A 61 9.23 1.09 -12.62
N GLY A 62 10.50 1.47 -12.80
CA GLY A 62 10.88 2.78 -13.31
C GLY A 62 11.83 3.52 -12.39
N THR A 63 12.08 4.78 -12.74
CA THR A 63 13.00 5.65 -12.02
C THR A 63 12.37 6.15 -10.72
N ARG A 64 13.21 6.72 -9.84
CA ARG A 64 12.74 7.37 -8.60
C ARG A 64 11.73 8.49 -8.90
N HIS A 65 11.84 9.16 -10.04
CA HIS A 65 10.89 10.16 -10.51
C HIS A 65 9.52 9.54 -10.83
N ASP A 66 9.49 8.42 -11.56
CA ASP A 66 8.25 7.73 -11.94
C ASP A 66 7.48 7.23 -10.70
N LYS A 67 8.22 6.70 -9.71
CA LYS A 67 7.67 6.32 -8.40
C LYS A 67 7.12 7.52 -7.63
N GLN A 68 7.77 8.68 -7.72
CA GLN A 68 7.31 9.90 -7.07
C GLN A 68 6.01 10.42 -7.67
N GLU A 69 5.92 10.42 -9.00
CA GLU A 69 4.73 10.84 -9.74
C GLU A 69 3.54 9.90 -9.44
N ALA A 70 3.74 8.59 -9.52
CA ALA A 70 2.72 7.59 -9.23
C ALA A 70 2.21 7.62 -7.77
N SER A 71 3.08 8.00 -6.83
CA SER A 71 2.74 8.04 -5.39
C SER A 71 2.10 9.36 -4.93
N GLY A 72 2.12 10.39 -5.78
CA GLY A 72 1.57 11.72 -5.51
C GLY A 72 2.33 12.50 -4.43
N HIS A 73 3.59 12.16 -4.13
CA HIS A 73 4.37 12.84 -3.10
C HIS A 73 4.94 14.18 -3.60
N ARG A 74 4.58 15.28 -2.92
CA ARG A 74 5.08 16.64 -3.25
C ARG A 74 6.58 16.86 -2.99
N SER A 75 7.23 16.02 -2.19
CA SER A 75 8.66 16.15 -1.87
C SER A 75 9.37 14.80 -1.93
N ALA A 76 10.55 14.79 -2.57
CA ALA A 76 11.40 13.61 -2.74
C ALA A 76 11.96 13.04 -1.42
N ALA A 77 11.96 13.84 -0.35
CA ALA A 77 12.36 13.41 1.00
C ALA A 77 11.38 12.38 1.62
N MET A 78 10.14 12.32 1.11
CA MET A 78 9.17 11.29 1.48
C MET A 78 9.39 9.96 0.75
N LEU A 79 10.47 9.77 -0.01
CA LEU A 79 10.84 8.45 -0.58
C LEU A 79 11.91 7.73 0.25
N ASP A 80 12.75 8.45 1.01
CA ASP A 80 13.85 7.85 1.79
C ASP A 80 13.36 7.02 2.99
N VAL A 81 12.11 7.19 3.43
CA VAL A 81 11.47 6.32 4.44
C VAL A 81 10.95 5.00 3.82
N TYR A 82 10.83 4.91 2.49
CA TYR A 82 10.08 3.86 1.79
C TYR A 82 10.93 2.94 0.91
N ASP A 83 12.16 3.34 0.58
CA ASP A 83 13.07 2.50 -0.20
C ASP A 83 13.89 1.58 0.73
N LEU A 84 13.40 0.37 0.95
CA LEU A 84 14.10 -0.71 1.64
C LEU A 84 14.90 -1.60 0.69
N SER A 85 15.18 -1.14 -0.54
CA SER A 85 16.05 -1.91 -1.42
C SER A 85 17.44 -2.02 -0.78
N ILE A 86 17.87 -3.26 -0.53
CA ILE A 86 19.26 -3.54 -0.17
C ILE A 86 20.05 -3.36 -1.47
N PRO A 87 21.00 -2.41 -1.54
CA PRO A 87 21.80 -2.24 -2.74
C PRO A 87 22.59 -3.53 -3.00
N PHE A 88 22.27 -4.21 -4.09
CA PHE A 88 23.05 -5.35 -4.56
C PHE A 88 24.33 -4.81 -5.18
N VAL A 89 25.41 -4.81 -4.41
CA VAL A 89 26.76 -4.50 -4.89
C VAL A 89 27.48 -5.81 -5.20
N SER A 90 27.96 -5.94 -6.44
CA SER A 90 28.84 -7.03 -6.84
C SER A 90 30.11 -7.02 -6.00
N HIS A 91 30.44 -8.14 -5.36
CA HIS A 91 31.71 -8.30 -4.67
C HIS A 91 32.86 -8.17 -5.69
N PRO A 92 33.97 -7.48 -5.38
CA PRO A 92 35.12 -7.31 -6.29
C PRO A 92 35.88 -8.63 -6.64
N GLY A 93 35.28 -9.80 -6.39
CA GLY A 93 35.84 -11.11 -6.72
C GLY A 93 35.14 -11.83 -7.87
N ASP A 94 34.03 -11.29 -8.37
CA ASP A 94 33.18 -11.97 -9.37
C ASP A 94 33.55 -11.60 -10.81
N ASN A 95 34.85 -11.73 -11.10
CA ASN A 95 35.36 -11.71 -12.47
C ASN A 95 36.40 -12.84 -12.60
N ARG A 96 35.91 -14.07 -12.75
CA ARG A 96 36.66 -15.21 -13.28
C ARG A 96 35.87 -15.86 -14.41
#